data_AF-A0A934RZZ4-F1
#
_entry.id   AF-A0A934RZZ4-F1
#
_cell.length_a   1.000
_cell.length_b   1.000
_cell.length_c   1.000
_cell.angle_alpha   90.00
_cell.angle_beta   90.00
_cell.angle_gamma   90.00
#
_symmetry.space_group_name_H-M   'P 1'
#
loop_
_entity.id
_entity.type
_entity.pdbx_description
1 polymer ?
#
loop_
_entity_poly.entity_id
_entity_poly.type
_entity_poly.pdbx_seq_one_letter_code
_entity_poly.pdbx_strand_id
1 'polypeptide(L)'
;MSNNLAEKDWNPLVEMLRHEVQEYGGLYNLLERQQEEIFKRDPQLVLDTNAEIESYMADMGGLREQRENFVREMARAFGADEEQPLSKLLNYFPDFMQPMLQALVDEINHMVRRTRQKARQNFMLLSRTMEINHETMQRLQPGNYNKTYSKRGRVGIKTQAQSRYQAFV
;
A
#
# COMPACT_ATOMS: atom_id res chain seq x y z
N MET A 1 32.16 32.58 8.07
CA MET A 1 30.75 32.81 8.44
C MET A 1 30.14 31.44 8.64
N SER A 2 30.39 30.84 9.79
CA SER A 2 30.34 29.40 9.98
C SER A 2 29.71 29.11 11.35
N ASN A 3 28.38 29.18 11.44
CA ASN A 3 27.56 28.61 12.54
C ASN A 3 26.09 29.02 12.38
N ASN A 4 25.36 28.43 11.45
CA ASN A 4 23.88 28.57 11.43
C ASN A 4 23.14 27.28 11.02
N LEU A 5 23.87 26.17 10.82
CA LEU A 5 23.30 24.86 10.49
C LEU A 5 23.24 23.90 11.69
N ALA A 6 23.95 24.20 12.79
CA ALA A 6 23.85 23.43 14.04
C ALA A 6 22.55 23.72 14.82
N GLU A 7 21.86 24.80 14.49
CA GLU A 7 20.68 25.31 15.20
C GLU A 7 19.37 25.02 14.45
N LYS A 8 19.43 24.46 13.23
CA LYS A 8 18.22 24.04 12.51
C LYS A 8 17.72 22.75 13.15
N ASP A 9 16.52 22.80 13.71
CA ASP A 9 15.88 21.66 14.34
C ASP A 9 15.51 20.63 13.27
N TRP A 10 16.30 19.57 13.13
CA TRP A 10 16.09 18.47 12.17
C TRP A 10 15.15 17.39 12.74
N ASN A 11 14.82 17.48 14.03
CA ASN A 11 13.93 16.55 14.70
C ASN A 11 12.57 16.40 14.00
N PRO A 12 11.94 17.45 13.44
CA PRO A 12 10.67 17.30 12.73
C PRO A 12 10.78 16.40 11.49
N LEU A 13 11.90 16.44 10.75
CA LEU A 13 12.13 15.53 9.62
C LEU A 13 12.25 14.09 10.10
N VAL A 14 13.07 13.88 11.13
CA VAL A 14 13.33 12.55 11.68
C VAL A 14 12.05 11.95 12.22
N GLU A 15 11.25 12.73 12.95
CA GLU A 15 9.99 12.28 13.51
C GLU A 15 8.96 11.96 12.43
N MET A 16 8.87 12.79 11.40
CA MET A 16 8.00 12.52 10.26
C MET A 16 8.40 11.24 9.50
N LEU A 17 9.71 11.02 9.26
CA LEU A 17 10.19 9.79 8.61
C LEU A 17 9.95 8.56 9.50
N ARG A 18 10.14 8.67 10.83
CA ARG A 18 9.85 7.58 11.78
C ARG A 18 8.37 7.25 11.82
N HIS A 19 7.51 8.27 11.85
CA HIS A 19 6.07 8.10 11.76
C HIS A 19 5.70 7.39 10.47
N GLU A 20 6.26 7.78 9.32
CA GLU A 20 6.03 7.09 8.05
C GLU A 20 6.45 5.61 8.09
N VAL A 21 7.59 5.27 8.72
CA VAL A 21 8.00 3.87 8.93
C VAL A 21 7.00 3.10 9.80
N GLN A 22 6.54 3.71 10.90
CA GLN A 22 5.57 3.10 11.82
C GLN A 22 4.26 2.79 11.12
N GLU A 23 3.74 3.74 10.34
CA GLU A 23 2.49 3.59 9.62
C GLU A 23 2.56 2.48 8.55
N TYR A 24 3.66 2.40 7.79
CA TYR A 24 3.84 1.25 6.88
C TYR A 24 4.00 -0.08 7.61
N GLY A 25 4.56 -0.07 8.82
CA GLY A 25 4.60 -1.24 9.72
C GLY A 25 3.20 -1.68 10.17
N GLY A 26 2.36 -0.73 10.55
CA GLY A 26 0.96 -0.97 10.90
C GLY A 26 0.18 -1.60 9.74
N LEU A 27 0.29 -1.00 8.55
CA LEU A 27 -0.35 -1.54 7.34
C LEU A 27 0.16 -2.94 6.99
N TYR A 28 1.47 -3.18 7.12
CA TYR A 28 2.05 -4.50 6.89
C TYR A 28 1.44 -5.56 7.83
N ASN A 29 1.28 -5.24 9.12
CA ASN A 29 0.69 -6.15 10.10
C ASN A 29 -0.78 -6.47 9.78
N LEU A 30 -1.56 -5.49 9.32
CA LEU A 30 -2.93 -5.71 8.85
C LEU A 30 -2.98 -6.67 7.66
N LEU A 31 -2.06 -6.51 6.70
CA LEU A 31 -1.95 -7.40 5.55
C LEU A 31 -1.47 -8.81 5.94
N GLU A 32 -0.59 -8.93 6.94
CA GLU A 32 -0.18 -10.22 7.50
C GLU A 32 -1.37 -10.95 8.13
N ARG A 33 -2.15 -10.23 8.97
CA ARG A 33 -3.37 -10.73 9.59
C ARG A 33 -4.39 -11.19 8.56
N GLN A 34 -4.63 -10.39 7.52
CA GLN A 34 -5.53 -10.76 6.42
C GLN A 34 -5.07 -12.08 5.77
N GLN A 35 -3.77 -12.26 5.56
CA GLN A 35 -3.25 -13.47 4.95
C GLN A 35 -3.55 -14.71 5.81
N GLU A 36 -3.39 -14.61 7.13
CA GLU A 36 -3.74 -15.69 8.06
C GLU A 36 -5.24 -16.02 8.01
N GLU A 37 -6.09 -15.01 7.95
CA GLU A 37 -7.55 -15.17 7.86
C GLU A 37 -7.98 -15.82 6.54
N ILE A 38 -7.31 -15.47 5.43
CA ILE A 38 -7.47 -16.15 4.13
C ILE A 38 -7.09 -17.63 4.25
N PHE A 39 -5.98 -17.96 4.90
CA PHE A 39 -5.56 -19.35 5.10
C PHE A 39 -6.51 -20.13 6.00
N LYS A 40 -7.08 -19.49 7.03
CA LYS A 40 -8.13 -20.07 7.88
C LYS A 40 -9.46 -20.25 7.15
N ARG A 41 -9.60 -19.68 5.95
CA ARG A 41 -10.82 -19.68 5.12
C ARG A 41 -12.02 -19.10 5.84
N ASP A 42 -11.79 -18.04 6.62
CA ASP A 42 -12.84 -17.30 7.31
C ASP A 42 -13.22 -16.05 6.49
N PRO A 43 -14.30 -16.09 5.68
CA PRO A 43 -14.67 -14.97 4.83
C PRO A 43 -15.15 -13.74 5.61
N GLN A 44 -15.67 -13.92 6.83
CA GLN A 44 -16.16 -12.80 7.63
C GLN A 44 -14.98 -11.98 8.15
N LEU A 45 -13.99 -12.65 8.74
CA LEU A 45 -12.77 -11.98 9.20
C LEU A 45 -12.03 -11.26 8.08
N VAL A 46 -11.95 -11.88 6.89
CA VAL A 46 -11.33 -11.24 5.72
C VAL A 46 -12.08 -9.97 5.28
N LEU A 47 -13.41 -9.94 5.37
CA LEU A 47 -14.20 -8.73 5.05
C LEU A 47 -13.99 -7.64 6.09
N ASP A 48 -13.97 -7.99 7.37
CA ASP A 48 -13.74 -7.05 8.47
C ASP A 48 -12.33 -6.43 8.37
N THR A 49 -11.30 -7.26 8.14
CA THR A 49 -9.91 -6.80 7.96
C THR A 49 -9.74 -5.99 6.67
N ASN A 50 -10.51 -6.26 5.61
CA ASN A 50 -10.51 -5.39 4.43
C ASN A 50 -11.00 -3.98 4.75
N ALA A 51 -12.09 -3.85 5.50
CA ALA A 51 -12.61 -2.55 5.91
C ALA A 51 -11.61 -1.81 6.82
N GLU A 52 -10.93 -2.54 7.71
CA GLU A 52 -9.86 -2.00 8.56
C GLU A 52 -8.68 -1.47 7.71
N ILE A 53 -8.22 -2.25 6.72
CA ILE A 53 -7.16 -1.83 5.79
C ILE A 53 -7.57 -0.61 4.97
N GLU A 54 -8.81 -0.55 4.46
CA GLU A 54 -9.31 0.60 3.70
C GLU A 54 -9.34 1.88 4.54
N SER A 55 -9.85 1.82 5.78
CA SER A 55 -9.85 2.94 6.71
C SER A 55 -8.42 3.39 7.01
N TYR A 56 -7.53 2.45 7.33
CA TYR A 56 -6.15 2.75 7.67
C TYR A 56 -5.39 3.39 6.51
N MET A 57 -5.60 2.92 5.27
CA MET A 57 -5.00 3.53 4.09
C MET A 57 -5.55 4.94 3.79
N ALA A 58 -6.83 5.18 4.06
CA ALA A 58 -7.42 6.53 3.92
C ALA A 58 -6.75 7.50 4.90
N ASP A 59 -6.53 7.08 6.15
CA ASP A 59 -5.85 7.87 7.16
C ASP A 59 -4.36 8.12 6.80
N MET A 60 -3.69 7.12 6.23
CA MET A 60 -2.30 7.23 5.77
C MET A 60 -2.11 8.08 4.50
N GLY A 61 -3.17 8.34 3.72
CA GLY A 61 -3.07 8.90 2.36
C GLY A 61 -2.32 10.23 2.27
N GLY A 62 -2.31 11.01 3.36
CA GLY A 62 -1.64 12.32 3.44
C GLY A 62 -0.16 12.29 3.78
N LEU A 63 0.40 11.18 4.27
CA LEU A 63 1.78 11.13 4.78
C LEU A 63 2.82 11.46 3.72
N ARG A 64 2.61 10.94 2.50
CA ARG A 64 3.52 11.20 1.38
C ARG A 64 3.48 12.66 0.95
N GLU A 65 2.28 13.25 0.89
CA GLU A 65 2.10 14.65 0.52
C GLU A 65 2.71 15.58 1.57
N GLN A 66 2.50 15.29 2.85
CA GLN A 66 3.13 16.01 3.96
C GLN A 66 4.66 15.97 3.87
N ARG A 67 5.24 14.80 3.57
CA ARG A 67 6.68 14.68 3.35
C ARG A 67 7.14 15.51 2.17
N GLU A 68 6.49 15.38 1.02
CA GLU A 68 6.88 16.12 -0.20
C GLU A 68 6.82 17.64 0.04
N ASN A 69 5.79 18.14 0.71
CA ASN A 69 5.68 19.56 1.07
C ASN A 69 6.79 20.01 2.02
N PHE A 70 7.05 19.25 3.08
CA PHE A 70 8.10 19.59 4.05
C PHE A 70 9.50 19.55 3.41
N VAL A 71 9.75 18.59 2.51
CA VAL A 71 11.00 18.49 1.75
C VAL A 71 11.16 19.68 0.80
N ARG A 72 10.10 20.12 0.11
CA ARG A 72 10.14 21.33 -0.74
C ARG A 72 10.44 22.59 0.08
N GLU A 73 9.77 22.76 1.22
CA GLU A 73 10.03 23.88 2.14
C GLU A 73 11.49 23.89 2.62
N MET A 74 12.02 22.71 2.92
CA MET A 74 13.41 22.56 3.33
C MET A 74 14.40 22.84 2.19
N ALA A 75 14.12 22.38 0.97
CA ALA A 75 14.91 22.67 -0.23
C ALA A 75 15.00 24.18 -0.48
N ARG A 76 13.86 24.89 -0.41
CA ARG A 76 13.82 26.37 -0.45
C ARG A 76 14.72 26.99 0.61
N ALA A 77 14.65 26.49 1.85
CA ALA A 77 15.43 26.99 2.96
C ALA A 77 16.94 26.68 2.85
N PHE A 78 17.35 25.77 1.97
CA PHE A 78 18.74 25.50 1.62
C PHE A 78 19.20 26.20 0.35
N GLY A 79 18.30 26.89 -0.38
CA GLY A 79 18.58 27.42 -1.71
C GLY A 79 18.82 26.33 -2.76
N ALA A 80 18.34 25.11 -2.50
CA ALA A 80 18.38 24.00 -3.42
C ALA A 80 17.11 23.98 -4.30
N ASP A 81 17.16 23.22 -5.39
CA ASP A 81 16.01 23.01 -6.26
C ASP A 81 14.91 22.19 -5.56
N GLU A 82 13.67 22.66 -5.64
CA GLU A 82 12.50 22.12 -4.91
C GLU A 82 12.08 20.74 -5.42
N GLU A 83 12.41 20.43 -6.66
CA GLU A 83 12.12 19.14 -7.29
C GLU A 83 13.18 18.07 -6.98
N GLN A 84 14.23 18.41 -6.21
CA GLN A 84 15.24 17.43 -5.86
C GLN A 84 14.74 16.40 -4.85
N PRO A 85 15.10 15.12 -5.04
CA PRO A 85 14.73 14.08 -4.09
C PRO A 85 15.45 14.30 -2.75
N LEU A 86 14.82 13.88 -1.66
CA LEU A 86 15.35 13.97 -0.30
C LEU A 86 16.78 13.39 -0.20
N SER A 87 17.09 12.32 -0.93
CA SER A 87 18.43 11.71 -0.97
C SER A 87 19.54 12.66 -1.47
N LYS A 88 19.22 13.61 -2.36
CA LYS A 88 20.16 14.63 -2.82
C LYS A 88 20.30 15.77 -1.82
N LEU A 89 19.21 16.07 -1.10
CA LEU A 89 19.22 17.07 -0.04
C LEU A 89 20.03 16.63 1.19
N LEU A 90 20.28 15.33 1.37
CA LEU A 90 21.11 14.80 2.46
C LEU A 90 22.51 15.43 2.52
N ASN A 91 23.08 15.82 1.38
CA ASN A 91 24.41 16.45 1.33
C ASN A 91 24.47 17.84 2.00
N TYR A 92 23.33 18.47 2.25
CA TYR A 92 23.25 19.76 2.96
C TYR A 92 23.15 19.58 4.49
N PHE A 93 22.99 18.34 4.97
CA PHE A 93 22.92 18.03 6.39
C PHE A 93 24.32 17.78 6.96
N PRO A 94 24.50 17.98 8.28
CA PRO A 94 25.75 17.64 8.95
C PRO A 94 26.14 16.18 8.74
N ASP A 95 27.44 15.92 8.56
CA ASP A 95 27.99 14.59 8.25
C ASP A 95 27.57 13.50 9.26
N PHE A 96 27.37 13.86 10.53
CA PHE A 96 26.94 12.92 11.57
C PHE A 96 25.48 12.48 11.44
N MET A 97 24.63 13.26 10.75
CA MET A 97 23.20 12.97 10.57
C MET A 97 22.89 12.23 9.27
N GLN A 98 23.72 12.42 8.24
CA GLN A 98 23.50 11.84 6.91
C GLN A 98 23.26 10.33 6.94
N PRO A 99 24.04 9.50 7.69
CA PRO A 99 23.83 8.05 7.70
C PRO A 99 22.47 7.66 8.29
N MET A 100 22.01 8.37 9.33
CA MET A 100 20.71 8.09 9.96
C MET A 100 19.55 8.44 9.01
N LEU A 101 19.59 9.61 8.37
CA LEU A 101 18.55 10.02 7.43
C LEU A 101 18.52 9.10 6.20
N GLN A 102 19.69 8.72 5.70
CA GLN A 102 19.79 7.75 4.60
C GLN A 102 19.16 6.40 5.00
N ALA A 103 19.47 5.89 6.19
CA ALA A 103 18.89 4.65 6.68
C ALA A 103 17.36 4.72 6.81
N LEU A 104 16.81 5.85 7.28
CA LEU A 104 15.35 6.04 7.36
C LEU A 104 14.69 6.05 5.98
N VAL A 105 15.30 6.74 5.01
CA VAL A 105 14.80 6.77 3.63
C VAL A 105 14.83 5.38 3.00
N ASP A 106 15.91 4.62 3.22
CA ASP A 106 16.04 3.26 2.72
C ASP A 106 15.01 2.32 3.36
N GLU A 107 14.76 2.47 4.66
CA GLU A 107 13.75 1.70 5.40
C GLU A 107 12.34 1.98 4.90
N ILE A 108 11.97 3.25 4.70
CA ILE A 108 10.67 3.62 4.12
C ILE A 108 10.51 2.96 2.75
N ASN A 109 11.52 3.06 1.88
CA ASN A 109 11.48 2.46 0.55
C ASN A 109 11.39 0.92 0.62
N HIS A 110 12.05 0.29 1.58
CA HIS A 110 11.93 -1.13 1.84
C HIS A 110 10.49 -1.50 2.25
N MET A 111 9.93 -0.81 3.23
CA MET A 111 8.58 -1.04 3.76
C MET A 111 7.50 -0.83 2.70
N VAL A 112 7.58 0.25 1.91
CA VAL A 112 6.65 0.50 0.79
C VAL A 112 6.63 -0.67 -0.19
N ARG A 113 7.81 -1.19 -0.58
CA ARG A 113 7.91 -2.33 -1.49
C ARG A 113 7.33 -3.60 -0.87
N ARG A 114 7.67 -3.87 0.38
CA ARG A 114 7.24 -5.06 1.12
C ARG A 114 5.72 -5.08 1.33
N THR A 115 5.13 -3.97 1.77
CA THR A 115 3.68 -3.82 1.96
C THR A 115 2.92 -3.98 0.64
N ARG A 116 3.39 -3.38 -0.45
CA ARG A 116 2.81 -3.57 -1.80
C ARG A 116 2.88 -5.02 -2.26
N GLN A 117 3.99 -5.70 -2.01
CA GLN A 117 4.14 -7.11 -2.36
C GLN A 117 3.14 -7.97 -1.57
N LYS A 118 2.99 -7.73 -0.27
CA LYS A 118 2.04 -8.46 0.59
C LYS A 118 0.59 -8.26 0.14
N ALA A 119 0.19 -7.03 -0.15
CA ALA A 119 -1.14 -6.74 -0.68
C ALA A 119 -1.44 -7.50 -1.99
N ARG A 120 -0.47 -7.55 -2.92
CA ARG A 120 -0.60 -8.34 -4.15
C ARG A 120 -0.73 -9.84 -3.87
N GLN A 121 0.02 -10.36 -2.90
CA GLN A 121 -0.09 -11.77 -2.51
C GLN A 121 -1.48 -12.10 -1.98
N ASN A 122 -2.03 -11.27 -1.09
CA ASN A 122 -3.37 -11.46 -0.55
C ASN A 122 -4.43 -11.43 -1.66
N PHE A 123 -4.32 -10.47 -2.58
CA PHE A 123 -5.20 -10.41 -3.75
C PHE A 123 -5.15 -11.71 -4.59
N MET A 124 -3.96 -12.20 -4.91
CA MET A 124 -3.81 -13.46 -5.67
C MET A 124 -4.42 -14.66 -4.94
N LEU A 125 -4.23 -14.75 -3.62
CA LEU A 125 -4.81 -15.83 -2.81
C LEU A 125 -6.35 -15.80 -2.81
N LEU A 126 -6.94 -14.61 -2.72
CA LEU A 126 -8.39 -14.42 -2.80
C LEU A 126 -8.92 -14.80 -4.18
N SER A 127 -8.31 -14.30 -5.26
CA SER A 127 -8.70 -14.63 -6.63
C SER A 127 -8.65 -16.13 -6.87
N ARG A 128 -7.57 -16.80 -6.44
CA ARG A 128 -7.43 -18.25 -6.58
C ARG A 128 -8.48 -19.03 -5.78
N THR A 129 -8.82 -18.56 -4.59
CA THR A 129 -9.87 -19.18 -3.75
C THR A 129 -11.24 -19.05 -4.42
N MET A 130 -11.54 -17.91 -5.03
CA MET A 130 -12.77 -17.70 -5.79
C MET A 130 -12.86 -18.61 -7.02
N GLU A 131 -11.76 -18.77 -7.78
CA GLU A 131 -11.70 -19.67 -8.93
C GLU A 131 -12.01 -21.12 -8.53
N ILE A 132 -11.35 -21.62 -7.47
CA ILE A 132 -11.56 -22.98 -6.97
C ILE A 132 -13.00 -23.18 -6.49
N ASN A 133 -13.55 -22.20 -5.76
CA ASN A 133 -14.96 -22.26 -5.33
C ASN A 133 -15.93 -22.25 -6.51
N HIS A 134 -15.62 -21.52 -7.58
CA HIS A 134 -16.45 -21.53 -8.78
C HIS A 134 -16.39 -22.89 -9.49
N GLU A 135 -15.20 -23.47 -9.62
CA GLU A 135 -15.01 -24.80 -10.22
C GLU A 135 -15.69 -25.90 -9.41
N THR A 136 -15.59 -25.87 -8.08
CA THR A 136 -16.27 -26.86 -7.21
C THR A 136 -17.79 -26.71 -7.31
N MET A 137 -18.32 -25.49 -7.31
CA MET A 137 -19.74 -25.23 -7.53
C MET A 137 -20.22 -25.75 -8.89
N GLN A 138 -19.44 -25.56 -9.96
CA GLN A 138 -19.75 -26.13 -11.28
C GLN A 138 -19.80 -27.66 -11.27
N ARG A 139 -18.86 -28.31 -10.57
CA ARG A 139 -18.83 -29.78 -10.45
C ARG A 139 -19.97 -30.34 -9.58
N LEU A 140 -20.39 -29.61 -8.56
CA LEU A 140 -21.48 -30.01 -7.65
C LEU A 140 -22.88 -29.75 -8.22
N GLN A 141 -23.04 -28.80 -9.15
CA GLN A 141 -24.30 -28.49 -9.83
C GLN A 141 -24.21 -28.65 -11.36
N PRO A 142 -24.04 -29.87 -11.88
CA PRO A 142 -23.97 -30.10 -13.32
C PRO A 142 -25.27 -29.73 -14.07
N GLY A 143 -26.41 -29.61 -13.37
CA GLY A 143 -27.73 -29.35 -13.97
C GLY A 143 -28.20 -27.89 -14.03
N ASN A 144 -27.59 -26.95 -13.29
CA ASN A 144 -28.08 -25.55 -13.20
C ASN A 144 -27.44 -24.59 -14.22
N TYR A 145 -26.38 -25.01 -14.91
CA TYR A 145 -25.77 -24.28 -16.03
C TYR A 145 -26.10 -24.94 -17.37
N ASN A 146 -27.38 -25.22 -17.59
CA ASN A 146 -27.82 -25.47 -18.96
C ASN A 146 -27.71 -24.14 -19.71
N LYS A 147 -26.70 -24.02 -20.58
CA LYS A 147 -26.60 -22.98 -21.62
C LYS A 147 -27.74 -23.20 -22.62
N THR A 148 -28.98 -23.06 -22.17
CA THR A 148 -30.12 -23.23 -23.07
C THR A 148 -30.18 -22.00 -23.94
N TYR A 149 -29.96 -22.20 -25.23
CA TYR A 149 -30.16 -21.19 -26.23
C TYR A 149 -31.55 -20.59 -26.04
N SER A 150 -31.64 -19.26 -25.97
CA SER A 150 -32.95 -18.62 -26.14
C SER A 150 -33.50 -19.01 -27.51
N LYS A 151 -34.82 -18.88 -27.72
CA LYS A 151 -35.48 -19.15 -29.01
C LYS A 151 -34.88 -18.36 -30.21
N ARG A 152 -33.98 -17.41 -29.95
CA ARG A 152 -33.19 -16.62 -30.93
C ARG A 152 -31.69 -16.96 -30.97
N GLY A 153 -31.26 -18.09 -30.42
CA GLY A 153 -29.87 -18.57 -30.54
C GLY A 153 -28.84 -17.81 -29.70
N ARG A 154 -29.24 -17.03 -28.69
CA ARG A 154 -28.31 -16.33 -27.78
C ARG A 154 -28.10 -17.11 -26.49
N VAL A 155 -26.84 -17.24 -26.06
CA VAL A 155 -26.44 -17.84 -24.78
C VAL A 155 -26.47 -16.75 -23.71
N GLY A 156 -27.29 -16.93 -22.67
CA GLY A 156 -27.38 -16.01 -21.55
C GLY A 156 -26.26 -16.24 -20.55
N ILE A 157 -25.13 -15.53 -20.69
CA ILE A 157 -24.12 -15.45 -19.64
C ILE A 157 -24.50 -14.27 -18.72
N LYS A 158 -25.17 -14.54 -17.60
CA LYS A 158 -25.24 -13.57 -16.50
C LYS A 158 -24.06 -13.82 -15.57
N THR A 159 -22.89 -13.33 -15.95
CA THR A 159 -21.77 -13.16 -15.02
C THR A 159 -21.70 -11.68 -14.69
N GLN A 160 -22.36 -11.24 -13.61
CA GLN A 160 -22.02 -9.96 -13.01
C GLN A 160 -20.71 -10.14 -12.26
N ALA A 161 -19.60 -9.98 -12.98
CA ALA A 161 -18.32 -9.71 -12.34
C ALA A 161 -18.36 -8.26 -11.84
N GLN A 162 -18.40 -8.06 -10.53
CA GLN A 162 -18.15 -6.74 -9.96
C GLN A 162 -16.66 -6.42 -10.19
N SER A 163 -16.39 -5.71 -11.29
CA SER A 163 -15.08 -5.12 -11.57
C SER A 163 -14.83 -4.01 -10.54
N ARG A 164 -14.22 -4.37 -9.40
CA ARG A 164 -13.86 -3.41 -8.33
C ARG A 164 -12.36 -3.12 -8.22
N TYR A 165 -11.51 -3.80 -8.99
CA TYR A 165 -10.05 -3.62 -8.94
C TYR A 165 -9.44 -2.96 -10.17
N GLN A 166 -10.25 -2.47 -11.13
CA GLN A 166 -9.72 -1.77 -12.32
C GLN A 166 -9.28 -0.33 -12.06
N ALA A 167 -9.39 0.19 -10.84
CA ALA A 167 -9.04 1.58 -10.53
C ALA A 167 -7.55 1.82 -10.22
N PHE A 168 -6.66 0.84 -10.43
CA PHE A 168 -5.24 0.97 -10.06
C PHE A 168 -4.29 0.36 -11.10
N VAL A 169 -4.25 0.98 -12.28
CA VAL A 169 -3.05 1.04 -13.14
C VAL A 169 -2.70 2.51 -13.31
#